data_AF-A0A7C9B1Z5-F1
#
_entry.id   AF-A0A7C9B1Z5-F1
#
_cell.length_a   1.000
_cell.length_b   1.000
_cell.length_c   1.000
_cell.angle_alpha   90.00
_cell.angle_beta   90.00
_cell.angle_gamma   90.00
#
_symmetry.space_group_name_H-M   'P 1'
#
loop_
_entity.id
_entity.type
_entity.pdbx_description
1 polymer ?
#
loop_
_entity_poly.entity_id
_entity_poly.type
_entity_poly.pdbx_seq_one_letter_code
_entity_poly.pdbx_strand_id
1 'polypeptide(L)'
;AGFYNTAKRNGYEAVVDMFAKNSCRLILPGMDLLDEHQPSGSSPQSLLAQIKGSCRKHGVRVSGQNLSVSGVTAGFGEMKKNLLEDNGLVDLLMYQRMGADF
;
A
#
# COMPACT_ATOMS: atom_id res chain seq x y z
N ALA A 1 -10.27 -3.23 -12.34
CA ALA A 1 -9.88 -2.05 -11.56
C ALA A 1 -9.44 -0.84 -12.41
N GLY A 2 -9.14 -0.99 -13.71
CA GLY A 2 -8.81 0.16 -14.59
C GLY A 2 -7.32 0.53 -14.64
N PHE A 3 -6.45 -0.11 -13.84
CA PHE A 3 -5.01 0.04 -13.95
C PHE A 3 -4.45 -0.83 -15.07
N TYR A 4 -3.84 -0.21 -16.09
CA TYR A 4 -3.15 -0.95 -17.15
C TYR A 4 -1.69 -1.22 -16.76
N ASN A 5 -1.51 -2.15 -15.80
CA ASN A 5 -0.21 -2.61 -15.31
C ASN A 5 0.20 -3.91 -16.01
N THR A 6 1.41 -3.97 -16.55
CA THR A 6 1.96 -5.16 -17.23
C THR A 6 3.44 -5.34 -16.87
N ALA A 7 4.03 -6.47 -17.25
CA ALA A 7 5.46 -6.72 -17.04
C ALA A 7 6.39 -5.65 -17.65
N LYS A 8 5.95 -4.91 -18.67
CA LYS A 8 6.73 -3.88 -19.37
C LYS A 8 6.24 -2.46 -19.11
N ARG A 9 5.15 -2.30 -18.36
CA ARG A 9 4.51 -1.00 -18.14
C ARG A 9 4.02 -0.89 -16.71
N ASN A 10 4.54 0.11 -16.01
CA ASN A 10 4.01 0.51 -14.72
C ASN A 10 2.68 1.26 -14.90
N GLY A 11 1.58 0.58 -14.60
CA GLY A 11 0.23 1.14 -14.74
C GLY A 11 -0.12 2.22 -13.71
N TYR A 12 0.66 2.34 -12.64
CA TYR A 12 0.41 3.29 -11.54
C TYR A 12 1.08 4.65 -11.75
N GLU A 13 2.10 4.70 -12.61
CA GLU A 13 2.93 5.89 -12.84
C GLU A 13 2.09 7.13 -13.18
N ALA A 14 1.15 6.99 -14.12
CA ALA A 14 0.32 8.10 -14.58
C ALA A 14 -0.62 8.63 -13.48
N VAL A 15 -1.09 7.74 -12.59
CA VAL A 15 -1.93 8.14 -11.45
C VAL A 15 -1.09 8.87 -10.42
N VAL A 16 0.11 8.36 -10.12
CA VAL A 16 1.03 8.99 -9.18
C VAL A 16 1.48 10.38 -9.67
N ASP A 17 1.81 10.52 -10.95
CA ASP A 17 2.14 11.82 -11.56
C ASP A 17 0.99 12.83 -11.42
N MET A 18 -0.26 12.39 -11.62
CA MET A 18 -1.43 13.22 -11.37
C MET A 18 -1.52 13.66 -9.89
N PHE A 19 -1.28 12.77 -8.94
CA PHE A 19 -1.27 13.12 -7.51
C PHE A 19 -0.17 14.13 -7.18
N ALA A 20 1.02 13.96 -7.76
CA ALA A 20 2.14 14.88 -7.58
C ALA A 20 1.78 16.30 -8.04
N LYS A 21 1.17 16.43 -9.23
CA LYS A 21 0.73 17.70 -9.81
C LYS A 21 -0.30 18.45 -8.95
N ASN A 22 -1.07 17.71 -8.14
CA ASN A 22 -2.11 18.26 -7.29
C ASN A 22 -1.73 18.28 -5.81
N SER A 23 -0.46 18.03 -5.46
CA SER A 23 0.02 17.97 -4.07
C SER A 23 -0.81 17.02 -3.18
N CYS A 24 -1.32 15.95 -3.80
CA CYS A 24 -2.15 14.96 -3.13
C CYS A 24 -1.30 13.82 -2.59
N ARG A 25 -1.81 13.19 -1.53
CA ARG A 25 -1.24 11.99 -0.92
C ARG A 25 -2.00 10.76 -1.40
N LEU A 26 -1.30 9.65 -1.62
CA LEU A 26 -1.92 8.37 -1.95
C LEU A 26 -2.31 7.60 -0.67
N ILE A 27 -3.51 7.04 -0.62
CA ILE A 27 -3.91 6.09 0.43
C ILE A 27 -3.85 4.68 -0.15
N LEU A 28 -3.06 3.79 0.47
CA LEU A 28 -2.85 2.42 0.03
C LEU A 28 -3.39 1.40 1.04
N PRO A 29 -4.40 0.59 0.67
CA PRO A 29 -4.86 -0.52 1.48
C PRO A 29 -3.93 -1.74 1.37
N GLY A 30 -4.10 -2.71 2.27
CA GLY A 30 -3.40 -3.99 2.25
C GLY A 30 -2.02 -3.97 2.89
N MET A 31 -1.72 -2.99 3.73
CA MET A 31 -0.44 -2.89 4.46
C MET A 31 -0.22 -4.01 5.49
N ASP A 32 -1.24 -4.80 5.74
CA ASP A 32 -1.29 -5.97 6.63
C ASP A 32 -1.09 -7.31 5.89
N LEU A 33 -1.00 -7.29 4.55
CA LEU A 33 -0.98 -8.50 3.74
C LEU A 33 0.45 -8.99 3.47
N LEU A 34 0.60 -10.32 3.53
CA LEU A 34 1.82 -11.04 3.19
C LEU A 34 1.56 -11.96 2.00
N ASP A 35 2.51 -12.02 1.06
CA ASP A 35 2.40 -12.84 -0.17
C ASP A 35 2.18 -14.32 0.15
N GLU A 36 2.86 -14.83 1.19
CA GLU A 36 2.78 -16.24 1.63
C GLU A 36 1.39 -16.67 2.11
N HIS A 37 0.56 -15.72 2.53
CA HIS A 37 -0.80 -15.97 3.02
C HIS A 37 -1.86 -15.80 1.93
N GLN A 38 -1.45 -15.53 0.67
CA GLN A 38 -2.37 -15.28 -0.43
C GLN A 38 -2.56 -16.50 -1.34
N PRO A 39 -3.69 -16.57 -2.08
CA PRO A 39 -3.85 -17.56 -3.14
C PRO A 39 -2.79 -17.40 -4.24
N SER A 40 -2.54 -18.48 -4.97
CA SER A 40 -1.61 -18.50 -6.10
C SER A 40 -1.93 -17.40 -7.12
N GLY A 41 -0.91 -16.64 -7.52
CA GLY A 41 -1.04 -15.51 -8.44
C GLY A 41 -1.32 -14.16 -7.79
N SER A 42 -1.42 -14.10 -6.46
CA SER A 42 -1.53 -12.85 -5.70
C SER A 42 -0.19 -12.49 -5.04
N SER A 43 0.25 -11.24 -5.18
CA SER A 43 1.52 -10.74 -4.65
C SER A 43 1.38 -9.31 -4.10
N PRO A 44 0.61 -9.10 -3.01
CA PRO A 44 0.38 -7.79 -2.42
C PRO A 44 1.65 -7.02 -2.06
N GLN A 45 2.70 -7.68 -1.53
CA GLN A 45 3.95 -7.02 -1.16
C GLN A 45 4.68 -6.49 -2.39
N SER A 46 4.75 -7.30 -3.46
CA SER A 46 5.31 -6.89 -4.75
C SER A 46 4.53 -5.72 -5.37
N LEU A 47 3.19 -5.77 -5.27
CA LEU A 47 2.31 -4.69 -5.72
C LEU A 47 2.54 -3.38 -4.95
N LEU A 48 2.59 -3.45 -3.61
CA LEU A 48 2.88 -2.30 -2.76
C LEU A 48 4.25 -1.70 -3.07
N ALA A 49 5.27 -2.54 -3.25
CA ALA A 49 6.62 -2.09 -3.61
C ALA A 49 6.63 -1.33 -4.95
N GLN A 50 5.90 -1.82 -5.97
CA GLN A 50 5.79 -1.16 -7.28
C GLN A 50 5.14 0.23 -7.15
N ILE A 51 4.02 0.33 -6.43
CA ILE A 51 3.31 1.60 -6.25
C ILE A 51 4.16 2.58 -5.43
N LYS A 52 4.74 2.13 -4.31
CA LYS A 52 5.64 2.93 -3.47
C LYS A 52 6.86 3.43 -4.21
N GLY A 53 7.46 2.60 -5.08
CA GLY A 53 8.54 3.02 -5.97
C GLY A 53 8.14 4.17 -6.89
N SER A 54 6.93 4.10 -7.45
CA SER A 54 6.34 5.16 -8.28
C SER A 54 6.14 6.45 -7.47
N CYS A 55 5.56 6.33 -6.27
CA CYS A 55 5.34 7.44 -5.34
C CYS A 55 6.65 8.12 -4.95
N ARG A 56 7.67 7.34 -4.60
CA ARG A 56 9.01 7.84 -4.27
C ARG A 56 9.63 8.61 -5.43
N LYS A 57 9.51 8.09 -6.66
CA LYS A 57 10.02 8.74 -7.87
C LYS A 57 9.38 10.12 -8.11
N HIS A 58 8.09 10.29 -7.80
CA HIS A 58 7.37 11.54 -8.03
C HIS A 58 7.21 12.41 -6.76
N GLY A 59 7.83 12.02 -5.63
CA GLY A 59 7.71 12.75 -4.37
C GLY A 59 6.31 12.71 -3.74
N VAL A 60 5.47 11.75 -4.10
CA VAL A 60 4.12 11.58 -3.53
C VAL A 60 4.21 10.82 -2.22
N ARG A 61 3.69 11.39 -1.13
CA ARG A 61 3.60 10.68 0.16
C ARG A 61 2.51 9.61 0.14
N VAL A 62 2.64 8.63 1.03
CA VAL A 62 1.71 7.51 1.15
C VAL A 62 1.14 7.43 2.57
N SER A 63 -0.16 7.23 2.70
CA SER A 63 -0.78 6.74 3.93
C SER A 63 -1.21 5.30 3.72
N GLY A 64 -0.99 4.45 4.72
CA GLY A 64 -1.38 3.04 4.65
C GLY A 64 -2.72 2.76 5.32
N GLN A 65 -3.37 1.68 4.89
CA GLN A 65 -4.56 1.09 5.49
C GLN A 65 -4.43 -0.43 5.51
N ASN A 66 -5.02 -1.10 6.51
CA ASN A 66 -5.23 -2.55 6.44
C ASN A 66 -6.39 -2.88 5.49
N LEU A 67 -6.36 -4.08 4.92
CA LEU A 67 -7.46 -4.63 4.14
C LEU A 67 -8.29 -5.63 4.95
N SER A 68 -7.66 -6.42 5.82
CA SER A 68 -8.36 -7.42 6.62
C SER A 68 -9.01 -6.80 7.86
N VAL A 69 -10.27 -7.16 8.12
CA VAL A 69 -11.03 -6.71 9.31
C VAL A 69 -10.81 -7.64 10.50
N SER A 70 -10.19 -8.80 10.30
CA SER A 70 -10.00 -9.81 11.35
C SER A 70 -8.82 -9.45 12.27
N GLY A 71 -9.00 -9.62 13.57
CA GLY A 71 -7.99 -9.44 14.64
C GLY A 71 -6.79 -10.41 14.59
N VAL A 72 -6.30 -10.73 13.40
CA VAL A 72 -5.08 -11.50 13.19
C VAL A 72 -3.90 -10.62 13.55
N THR A 73 -3.28 -10.93 14.68
CA THR A 73 -2.11 -10.23 15.25
C THR A 73 -0.94 -10.09 14.28
N ALA A 74 -0.81 -11.02 13.33
CA ALA A 74 0.24 -10.97 12.30
C ALA A 74 0.14 -9.73 11.38
N GLY A 75 -1.07 -9.24 11.10
CA GLY A 75 -1.28 -8.08 10.22
C GLY A 75 -0.71 -6.78 10.79
N PHE A 76 -0.71 -6.61 12.13
CA PHE A 76 -0.10 -5.45 12.79
C PHE A 76 1.42 -5.43 12.66
N GLY A 77 2.06 -6.60 12.66
CA GLY A 77 3.50 -6.73 12.43
C GLY A 77 3.89 -6.19 11.06
N GLU A 78 3.16 -6.61 10.02
CA GLU A 78 3.41 -6.16 8.65
C GLU A 78 3.08 -4.68 8.46
N MET A 79 1.99 -4.18 9.06
CA MET A 79 1.68 -2.74 9.04
C MET A 79 2.81 -1.92 9.67
N LYS A 80 3.31 -2.33 10.84
CA LYS A 80 4.42 -1.65 11.52
C LYS A 80 5.69 -1.67 10.66
N LYS A 81 6.00 -2.80 10.03
CA LYS A 81 7.12 -2.93 9.10
C LYS A 81 7.02 -1.94 7.95
N ASN A 82 5.86 -1.87 7.31
CA ASN A 82 5.58 -0.92 6.22
C ASN A 82 5.72 0.55 6.64
N LEU A 83 5.49 0.89 7.91
CA LEU A 83 5.70 2.23 8.45
C LEU A 83 7.20 2.55 8.69
N LEU A 84 7.98 1.57 9.13
CA LEU A 84 9.37 1.76 9.54
C LEU A 84 10.38 1.65 8.38
N GLU A 85 10.16 0.74 7.44
CA GLU A 85 11.15 0.39 6.41
C GLU A 85 11.16 1.35 5.20
N ASP A 86 10.14 2.20 5.07
CA ASP A 86 9.90 2.98 3.85
C ASP A 86 10.58 4.35 3.80
N ASN A 87 11.60 4.58 4.65
CA ASN A 87 12.33 5.85 4.75
C ASN A 87 11.40 7.08 4.89
N GLY A 88 10.29 6.93 5.61
CA GLY A 88 9.29 7.98 5.81
C GLY A 88 8.37 8.25 4.61
N LEU A 89 8.41 7.44 3.55
CA LEU A 89 7.43 7.50 2.45
C LEU A 89 6.02 7.22 2.96
N VAL A 90 5.89 6.23 3.84
CA VAL A 90 4.70 5.97 4.65
C VAL A 90 4.97 6.57 6.03
N ASP A 91 4.14 7.52 6.44
CA ASP A 91 4.26 8.20 7.75
C ASP A 91 2.95 8.14 8.57
N LEU A 92 1.88 7.57 8.00
CA LEU A 92 0.57 7.46 8.63
C LEU A 92 -0.08 6.13 8.24
N LEU A 93 -0.67 5.46 9.23
CA LEU A 93 -1.54 4.30 9.04
C LEU A 93 -2.94 4.60 9.58
N MET A 94 -3.96 4.19 8.83
CA MET A 94 -5.36 4.25 9.24
C MET A 94 -5.89 2.84 9.38
N TYR A 95 -6.44 2.51 10.55
CA TYR A 95 -7.03 1.20 10.80
C TYR A 95 -8.51 1.16 10.37
N GLN A 96 -8.87 0.18 9.56
CA GLN A 96 -10.21 -0.08 9.05
C GLN A 96 -10.71 -1.46 9.54
N ARG A 97 -11.63 -1.57 10.51
CA ARG A 97 -12.36 -0.52 11.23
C ARG A 97 -12.39 -0.84 12.71
N MET A 98 -12.40 0.20 13.55
CA MET A 98 -12.77 0.02 14.95
C MET A 98 -14.26 -0.37 15.01
N GLY A 99 -14.52 -1.57 15.52
CA GLY A 99 -15.85 -2.15 15.69
C GLY A 99 -15.97 -2.80 17.06
N ALA A 100 -17.04 -3.57 17.30
CA ALA A 100 -17.25 -4.24 18.59
C ALA A 100 -16.16 -5.28 18.93
N ASP A 101 -15.49 -5.81 17.90
CA ASP A 101 -14.47 -6.86 18.01
C ASP A 101 -13.03 -6.34 17.88
N PHE A 102 -12.83 -5.02 17.91
CA PHE A 102 -11.51 -4.37 17.96
C PHE A 102 -11.01 -4.28 19.40
#